data_AF-X8CDH5-F1
#
_entry.id   AF-X8CDH5-F1
#
_cell.length_a   1.000
_cell.length_b   1.000
_cell.length_c   1.000
_cell.angle_alpha   90.00
_cell.angle_beta   90.00
_cell.angle_gamma   90.00
#
_symmetry.space_group_name_H-M   'P 1'
#
loop_
_entity.id
_entity.type
_entity.pdbx_description
1 polymer ?
#
loop_
_entity_poly.entity_id
_entity_poly.type
_entity_poly.pdbx_seq_one_letter_code
_entity_poly.pdbx_strand_id
1 'polypeptide(L)'
;MDSATVSDHFQPWRHEGGHAPFSLAWMTAVGERTKRITLGTSVLTPTFRYNPAVIAQAFATMACLYPDRIFLGVGTGEALNEIATGYEGDWPEFKERFARLRESVRLMRELWRGDRVDFDGEYYRLKGASIYDVPEGGVPIYVAAGGPRSPSTRGAPATASSAPPARARSSTRTS
;
A
#
# COMPACT_ATOMS: atom_id res chain seq x y z
N MET A 1 -21.48 -0.61 -4.50
CA MET A 1 -20.16 -0.94 -3.92
C MET A 1 -19.64 0.26 -3.14
N ASP A 2 -18.97 0.00 -2.02
CA ASP A 2 -18.37 1.05 -1.18
C ASP A 2 -16.87 1.21 -1.43
N SER A 3 -16.21 0.15 -1.91
CA SER A 3 -14.82 0.17 -2.33
C SER A 3 -14.62 -0.63 -3.62
N ALA A 4 -13.53 -0.34 -4.33
CA ALA A 4 -12.99 -1.16 -5.42
C ALA A 4 -11.47 -1.28 -5.23
N THR A 5 -10.93 -2.48 -5.42
CA THR A 5 -9.51 -2.76 -5.21
C THR A 5 -8.89 -3.43 -6.41
N VAL A 6 -7.57 -3.32 -6.53
CA VAL A 6 -6.79 -3.93 -7.61
C VAL A 6 -5.51 -4.57 -7.05
N SER A 7 -5.16 -5.77 -7.50
CA SER A 7 -3.87 -6.39 -7.18
C SER A 7 -2.76 -5.78 -8.03
N ASP A 8 -1.59 -5.52 -7.46
CA ASP A 8 -0.47 -4.91 -8.19
C ASP A 8 0.48 -5.96 -8.74
N HIS A 9 0.24 -6.36 -9.99
CA HIS A 9 1.08 -7.31 -10.71
C HIS A 9 1.87 -6.64 -11.80
N PHE A 10 3.07 -7.17 -12.04
CA PHE A 10 3.83 -6.87 -13.24
C PHE A 10 3.56 -7.93 -14.31
N GLN A 11 3.65 -9.22 -13.93
CA GLN A 11 3.35 -10.32 -14.84
C GLN A 11 1.83 -10.57 -14.91
N PRO A 12 1.28 -10.84 -16.10
CA PRO A 12 -0.05 -11.41 -16.22
C PRO A 12 -0.17 -12.74 -15.46
N TRP A 13 -1.32 -12.95 -14.80
CA TRP A 13 -1.59 -14.20 -14.06
C TRP A 13 -1.70 -15.46 -14.93
N ARG A 14 -1.87 -15.30 -16.24
CA ARG A 14 -1.99 -16.39 -17.22
C ARG A 14 -1.21 -16.02 -18.48
N HIS A 15 -0.60 -17.02 -19.12
CA HIS A 15 0.16 -16.83 -20.35
C HIS A 15 -0.74 -16.48 -21.55
N GLU A 16 -1.94 -17.05 -21.62
CA GLU A 16 -2.92 -16.76 -22.67
C GLU A 16 -4.10 -15.98 -22.09
N GLY A 17 -4.41 -14.83 -22.69
CA GLY A 17 -5.49 -13.94 -22.24
C GLY A 17 -5.28 -13.27 -20.88
N GLY A 18 -4.07 -13.33 -20.32
CA GLY A 18 -3.73 -12.63 -19.08
C GLY A 18 -3.48 -11.14 -19.31
N HIS A 19 -3.83 -10.33 -18.31
CA HIS A 19 -3.54 -8.90 -18.27
C HIS A 19 -2.97 -8.49 -16.92
N ALA A 20 -2.11 -7.48 -16.92
CA ALA A 20 -1.59 -6.84 -15.71
C ALA A 20 -1.51 -5.31 -15.89
N PRO A 21 -2.65 -4.60 -15.95
CA PRO A 21 -2.65 -3.14 -16.00
C PRO A 21 -1.98 -2.56 -14.75
N PHE A 22 -1.23 -1.47 -14.92
CA PHE A 22 -0.54 -0.81 -13.81
C PHE A 22 -1.54 -0.27 -12.78
N SER A 23 -1.44 -0.74 -11.53
CA SER A 23 -2.45 -0.51 -10.49
C SER A 23 -2.66 0.97 -10.17
N LEU A 24 -1.59 1.77 -10.08
CA LEU A 24 -1.67 3.18 -9.70
C LEU A 24 -2.33 4.03 -10.79
N ALA A 25 -2.09 3.70 -12.06
CA ALA A 25 -2.78 4.32 -13.18
C ALA A 25 -4.27 3.98 -13.19
N TRP A 26 -4.62 2.71 -12.95
CA TRP A 26 -6.01 2.29 -12.81
C TRP A 26 -6.70 3.03 -11.65
N MET A 27 -6.08 3.09 -10.49
CA MET A 27 -6.63 3.78 -9.31
C MET A 27 -6.89 5.26 -9.60
N THR A 28 -5.92 5.95 -10.21
CA THR A 28 -6.04 7.38 -10.52
C THR A 28 -7.17 7.62 -11.53
N ALA A 29 -7.19 6.85 -12.64
CA ALA A 29 -8.23 7.00 -13.65
C ALA A 29 -9.65 6.73 -13.11
N VAL A 30 -9.80 5.74 -12.23
CA VAL A 30 -11.09 5.45 -11.57
C VAL A 30 -11.44 6.51 -10.53
N GLY A 31 -10.46 7.00 -9.77
CA GLY A 31 -10.61 8.06 -8.78
C GLY A 31 -11.18 9.34 -9.37
N GLU A 32 -10.67 9.71 -10.55
CA GLU A 32 -11.10 10.88 -11.33
C GLU A 32 -12.54 10.76 -11.83
N ARG A 33 -12.95 9.54 -12.19
CA ARG A 33 -14.27 9.27 -12.78
C ARG A 33 -15.36 8.98 -11.76
N THR A 34 -15.01 8.92 -10.48
CA THR A 34 -15.93 8.57 -9.39
C THR A 34 -15.91 9.60 -8.28
N LYS A 35 -16.95 9.61 -7.45
CA LYS A 35 -17.11 10.62 -6.38
C LYS A 35 -17.16 10.07 -4.96
N ARG A 36 -17.34 8.75 -4.80
CA ARG A 36 -17.62 8.15 -3.47
C ARG A 36 -16.83 6.89 -3.16
N ILE A 37 -16.55 6.05 -4.16
CA ILE A 37 -15.92 4.76 -3.90
C ILE A 37 -14.52 4.95 -3.33
N THR A 38 -14.17 4.13 -2.35
CA THR A 38 -12.80 4.05 -1.80
C THR A 38 -11.96 3.11 -2.68
N LEU A 39 -10.74 3.50 -2.99
CA LEU A 39 -9.81 2.82 -3.89
C LEU A 39 -8.53 2.45 -3.15
N GLY A 40 -7.98 1.29 -3.48
CA GLY A 40 -6.71 0.85 -2.93
C GLY A 40 -6.16 -0.40 -3.60
N THR A 41 -4.90 -0.68 -3.32
CA THR A 41 -4.25 -1.91 -3.75
C THR A 41 -4.66 -3.09 -2.85
N SER A 42 -4.77 -4.28 -3.42
CA SER A 42 -5.02 -5.53 -2.70
C SER A 42 -4.24 -6.70 -3.33
N VAL A 43 -2.93 -6.77 -3.18
CA VAL A 43 -2.03 -5.80 -2.51
C VAL A 43 -0.84 -5.45 -3.40
N LEU A 44 -0.13 -4.37 -3.04
CA LEU A 44 1.15 -3.96 -3.62
C LEU A 44 2.31 -4.38 -2.72
N THR A 45 3.47 -4.68 -3.31
CA THR A 45 4.67 -5.07 -2.56
C THR A 45 5.70 -3.94 -2.58
N PRO A 46 5.81 -3.11 -1.52
CA PRO A 46 6.62 -1.89 -1.54
C PRO A 46 8.08 -2.14 -1.10
N THR A 47 8.67 -3.28 -1.49
CA THR A 47 9.93 -3.77 -0.86
C THR A 47 11.00 -4.33 -1.81
N PHE A 48 10.70 -4.45 -3.11
CA PHE A 48 11.62 -5.01 -4.10
C PHE A 48 11.69 -4.11 -5.34
N ARG A 49 10.85 -4.36 -6.36
CA ARG A 49 10.83 -3.55 -7.60
C ARG A 49 10.46 -2.07 -7.40
N TYR A 50 9.92 -1.71 -6.25
CA TYR A 50 9.57 -0.34 -5.90
C TYR A 50 10.44 0.20 -4.78
N ASN A 51 10.82 1.47 -4.92
CA ASN A 51 11.34 2.26 -3.82
C ASN A 51 10.17 2.71 -2.91
N PRO A 52 10.18 2.44 -1.60
CA PRO A 52 9.08 2.77 -0.70
C PRO A 52 8.83 4.28 -0.56
N ALA A 53 9.85 5.12 -0.72
CA ALA A 53 9.68 6.57 -0.71
C ALA A 53 8.84 7.05 -1.91
N VAL A 54 9.06 6.43 -3.08
CA VAL A 54 8.29 6.74 -4.29
C VAL A 54 6.85 6.24 -4.16
N ILE A 55 6.63 5.10 -3.51
CA ILE A 55 5.28 4.62 -3.17
C ILE A 55 4.60 5.56 -2.16
N ALA A 56 5.33 6.08 -1.17
CA ALA A 56 4.81 7.08 -0.25
C ALA A 56 4.31 8.32 -1.00
N GLN A 57 5.09 8.82 -1.96
CA GLN A 57 4.73 9.96 -2.80
C GLN A 57 3.49 9.66 -3.64
N ALA A 58 3.47 8.54 -4.35
CA ALA A 58 2.36 8.19 -5.23
C ALA A 58 1.02 8.13 -4.48
N PHE A 59 1.00 7.50 -3.31
CA PHE A 59 -0.22 7.39 -2.51
C PHE A 59 -0.60 8.70 -1.83
N ALA A 60 0.36 9.50 -1.39
CA ALA A 60 0.09 10.84 -0.86
C ALA A 60 -0.57 11.74 -1.92
N THR A 61 0.00 11.78 -3.13
CA THR A 61 -0.55 12.54 -4.25
C THR A 61 -1.96 12.07 -4.60
N MET A 62 -2.19 10.75 -4.75
CA MET A 62 -3.54 10.24 -5.02
C MET A 62 -4.53 10.59 -3.89
N ALA A 63 -4.09 10.58 -2.63
CA ALA A 63 -4.95 10.92 -1.50
C ALA A 63 -5.28 12.42 -1.43
N CYS A 64 -4.40 13.30 -1.93
CA CYS A 64 -4.72 14.71 -2.15
C CYS A 64 -5.72 14.92 -3.29
N LEU A 65 -5.56 14.20 -4.41
CA LEU A 65 -6.48 14.25 -5.56
C LEU A 65 -7.87 13.70 -5.21
N TYR A 66 -7.91 12.66 -4.38
CA TYR A 66 -9.12 11.93 -4.01
C TYR A 66 -9.25 11.84 -2.48
N PRO A 67 -9.58 12.97 -1.81
CA PRO A 67 -9.65 13.04 -0.35
C PRO A 67 -10.56 11.95 0.24
N ASP A 68 -10.11 11.34 1.34
CA ASP A 68 -10.82 10.27 2.08
C ASP A 68 -11.14 9.00 1.28
N ARG A 69 -10.61 8.87 0.06
CA ARG A 69 -10.93 7.75 -0.85
C ARG A 69 -9.76 6.86 -1.20
N ILE A 70 -8.56 7.11 -0.69
CA ILE A 70 -7.36 6.30 -0.99
C ILE A 70 -6.87 5.55 0.23
N PHE A 71 -6.52 4.28 0.04
CA PHE A 71 -5.72 3.52 1.00
C PHE A 71 -4.65 2.69 0.27
N LEU A 72 -3.59 2.37 1.00
CA LEU A 72 -2.47 1.54 0.53
C LEU A 72 -2.57 0.14 1.14
N GLY A 73 -2.95 -0.86 0.36
CA GLY A 73 -2.90 -2.26 0.77
C GLY A 73 -1.56 -2.89 0.39
N VAL A 74 -0.86 -3.48 1.36
CA VAL A 74 0.50 -4.00 1.22
C VAL A 74 0.65 -5.47 1.59
N GLY A 75 1.60 -6.15 0.96
CA GLY A 75 1.95 -7.55 1.21
C GLY A 75 3.45 -7.80 1.21
N THR A 76 3.85 -9.01 1.60
CA THR A 76 5.28 -9.42 1.67
C THR A 76 5.87 -9.86 0.33
N GLY A 77 5.08 -9.86 -0.74
CA GLY A 77 5.57 -10.15 -2.09
C GLY A 77 5.57 -11.62 -2.51
N GLU A 78 5.58 -11.81 -3.82
CA GLU A 78 5.66 -13.08 -4.52
C GLU A 78 6.83 -13.05 -5.50
N ALA A 79 7.65 -14.10 -5.50
CA ALA A 79 8.87 -14.18 -6.30
C ALA A 79 8.63 -13.95 -7.79
N LEU A 80 7.51 -14.44 -8.33
CA LEU A 80 7.20 -14.41 -9.75
C LEU A 80 7.28 -12.99 -10.35
N ASN A 81 6.73 -11.99 -9.66
CA ASN A 81 6.74 -10.60 -10.15
C ASN A 81 8.09 -9.93 -9.96
N GLU A 82 8.76 -10.18 -8.83
CA GLU A 82 10.03 -9.51 -8.54
C GLU A 82 11.17 -10.08 -9.38
N ILE A 83 11.24 -11.40 -9.57
CA ILE A 83 12.24 -12.04 -10.45
C ILE A 83 12.06 -11.55 -11.88
N ALA A 84 10.81 -11.48 -12.38
CA ALA A 84 10.53 -10.98 -13.72
C ALA A 84 10.94 -9.51 -13.92
N THR A 85 11.05 -8.72 -12.84
CA THR A 85 11.47 -7.32 -12.87
C THR A 85 12.93 -7.12 -12.47
N GLY A 86 13.72 -8.20 -12.42
CA GLY A 86 15.16 -8.13 -12.22
C GLY A 86 15.62 -8.31 -10.77
N TYR A 87 14.84 -8.92 -9.90
CA TYR A 87 15.36 -9.38 -8.61
C TYR A 87 16.45 -10.43 -8.83
N GLU A 88 17.62 -10.19 -8.26
CA GLU A 88 18.80 -11.07 -8.34
C GLU A 88 19.05 -11.80 -7.03
N GLY A 89 19.56 -13.03 -7.12
CA GLY A 89 19.88 -13.87 -5.96
C GLY A 89 18.72 -14.72 -5.47
N ASP A 90 18.92 -15.35 -4.31
CA ASP A 90 17.90 -16.20 -3.70
C ASP A 90 16.71 -15.36 -3.21
N TRP A 91 15.51 -15.83 -3.51
CA TRP A 91 14.29 -15.17 -3.05
C TRP A 91 14.22 -15.22 -1.51
N PRO A 92 14.07 -14.10 -0.79
CA PRO A 92 14.25 -14.09 0.65
C PRO A 92 13.16 -14.88 1.34
N GLU A 93 13.49 -15.54 2.45
CA GLU A 93 12.52 -16.22 3.30
C GLU A 93 11.50 -15.27 3.92
N PHE A 94 10.35 -15.81 4.35
CA PHE A 94 9.23 -15.00 4.87
C PHE A 94 9.65 -14.01 5.96
N LYS A 95 10.57 -14.40 6.85
CA LYS A 95 11.08 -13.56 7.94
C LYS A 95 11.69 -12.26 7.41
N GLU A 96 12.54 -12.33 6.39
CA GLU A 96 13.17 -11.15 5.80
C GLU A 96 12.13 -10.31 5.03
N ARG A 97 11.27 -10.95 4.22
CA ARG A 97 10.23 -10.23 3.48
C ARG A 97 9.28 -9.45 4.40
N PHE A 98 8.95 -10.02 5.55
CA PHE A 98 8.14 -9.35 6.57
C PHE A 98 8.90 -8.22 7.28
N ALA A 99 10.20 -8.39 7.55
CA ALA A 99 11.05 -7.32 8.10
C ALA A 99 11.14 -6.12 7.15
N ARG A 100 11.42 -6.39 5.86
CA ARG A 100 11.38 -5.41 4.77
C ARG A 100 10.05 -4.68 4.70
N LEU A 101 8.93 -5.38 4.79
CA LEU A 101 7.60 -4.78 4.74
C LEU A 101 7.36 -3.83 5.93
N ARG A 102 7.71 -4.26 7.15
CA ARG A 102 7.58 -3.43 8.35
C ARG A 102 8.42 -2.16 8.26
N GLU A 103 9.66 -2.27 7.78
CA GLU A 103 10.55 -1.12 7.62
C GLU A 103 10.04 -0.15 6.55
N SER A 104 9.57 -0.68 5.41
CA SER A 104 8.96 0.10 4.33
C SER A 104 7.73 0.89 4.83
N VAL A 105 6.82 0.24 5.57
CA VAL A 105 5.65 0.91 6.17
C VAL A 105 6.06 2.01 7.16
N ARG A 106 7.11 1.78 7.96
CA ARG A 106 7.63 2.79 8.89
C ARG A 106 8.18 4.00 8.12
N LEU A 107 9.01 3.77 7.10
CA LEU A 107 9.57 4.80 6.24
C LEU A 107 8.48 5.67 5.60
N MET A 108 7.45 5.05 5.00
CA MET A 108 6.35 5.80 4.36
C MET A 108 5.58 6.67 5.36
N ARG A 109 5.33 6.16 6.58
CA ARG A 109 4.65 6.92 7.64
C ARG A 109 5.48 8.08 8.17
N GLU A 110 6.80 7.92 8.28
CA GLU A 110 7.71 9.00 8.67
C GLU A 110 7.69 10.11 7.61
N LEU A 111 7.75 9.76 6.31
CA LEU A 111 7.63 10.74 5.22
C LEU A 111 6.31 11.53 5.22
N TRP A 112 5.18 10.90 5.54
CA TRP A 112 3.88 11.58 5.55
C TRP A 112 3.63 12.46 6.78
N ARG A 113 4.42 12.32 7.85
CA ARG A 113 4.20 13.01 9.12
C ARG A 113 5.32 13.97 9.49
N GLY A 114 6.51 13.75 8.95
CA GLY A 114 7.70 14.54 9.23
C GLY A 114 7.95 15.63 8.18
N ASP A 115 8.97 16.42 8.45
CA ASP A 115 9.61 17.32 7.50
C ASP A 115 11.11 16.99 7.48
N ARG A 116 11.69 16.87 6.28
CA ARG A 116 13.10 16.56 6.03
C ARG A 116 13.59 15.30 6.78
N VAL A 117 12.93 14.18 6.52
CA VAL A 117 13.19 12.89 7.15
C VAL A 117 14.55 12.32 6.72
N ASP A 118 15.40 12.07 7.71
CA ASP A 118 16.52 11.15 7.62
C ASP A 118 16.07 9.77 8.15
N PHE A 119 16.27 8.73 7.35
CA PHE A 119 15.89 7.36 7.71
C PHE A 119 17.09 6.46 7.42
N ASP A 120 17.55 5.72 8.42
CA ASP A 120 18.63 4.74 8.27
C ASP A 120 18.13 3.38 8.78
N GLY A 121 17.57 2.61 7.86
CA GLY A 121 17.08 1.26 8.11
C GLY A 121 18.06 0.18 7.64
N GLU A 122 17.69 -1.07 7.90
CA GLU A 122 18.44 -2.23 7.40
C GLU A 122 18.37 -2.31 5.87
N TYR A 123 17.21 -2.01 5.30
CA TYR A 123 16.91 -2.18 3.88
C TYR A 123 16.75 -0.87 3.11
N TYR A 124 16.26 0.19 3.78
CA TYR A 124 15.97 1.47 3.11
C TYR A 124 16.61 2.65 3.81
N ARG A 125 16.94 3.68 3.03
CA ARG A 125 17.57 4.90 3.51
C ARG A 125 16.94 6.14 2.90
N LEU A 126 16.84 7.21 3.68
CA LEU A 126 16.46 8.56 3.26
C LEU A 126 17.44 9.57 3.82
N LYS A 127 17.60 10.69 3.11
CA LYS A 127 18.43 11.81 3.54
C LYS A 127 17.67 13.12 3.34
N GLY A 128 17.22 13.74 4.42
CA GLY A 128 16.48 15.00 4.43
C GLY A 128 15.27 15.03 3.49
N ALA A 129 14.56 13.92 3.32
CA ALA A 129 13.48 13.77 2.34
C ALA A 129 12.13 14.29 2.87
N SER A 130 11.32 14.93 2.02
CA SER A 130 10.02 15.48 2.40
C SER A 130 8.92 15.09 1.40
N ILE A 131 7.70 14.93 1.89
CA ILE A 131 6.47 14.93 1.09
C ILE A 131 5.54 15.97 1.71
N TYR A 132 5.40 17.12 1.05
CA TYR A 132 4.50 18.19 1.51
C TYR A 132 3.06 17.96 1.09
N ASP A 133 2.86 17.43 -0.12
CA ASP A 133 1.54 17.10 -0.65
C ASP A 133 1.06 15.76 -0.09
N VAL A 134 0.50 15.81 1.11
CA VAL A 134 -0.10 14.65 1.80
C VAL A 134 -1.27 15.12 2.68
N PRO A 135 -2.39 14.37 2.77
CA PRO A 135 -3.45 14.68 3.72
C PRO A 135 -2.97 14.61 5.18
N GLU A 136 -3.62 15.36 6.05
CA GLU A 136 -3.33 15.33 7.48
C GLU A 136 -3.42 13.89 8.04
N GLY A 137 -2.37 13.44 8.72
CA GLY A 137 -2.27 12.08 9.27
C GLY A 137 -1.78 11.00 8.28
N GLY A 138 -1.59 11.33 7.01
CA GLY A 138 -1.08 10.43 5.97
C GLY A 138 -2.14 9.50 5.37
N VAL A 139 -1.68 8.49 4.61
CA VAL A 139 -2.58 7.55 3.92
C VAL A 139 -2.84 6.31 4.78
N PRO A 140 -4.09 5.82 4.89
CA PRO A 140 -4.39 4.56 5.57
C PRO A 140 -3.64 3.37 4.94
N ILE A 141 -2.97 2.55 5.76
CA ILE A 141 -2.26 1.34 5.31
C ILE A 141 -2.98 0.09 5.83
N TYR A 142 -3.27 -0.85 4.93
CA TYR A 142 -3.82 -2.17 5.21
C TYR A 142 -2.78 -3.24 4.91
N VAL A 143 -2.54 -4.16 5.85
CA VAL A 143 -1.53 -5.21 5.69
C VAL A 143 -2.23 -6.55 5.44
N ALA A 144 -1.95 -7.19 4.31
CA ALA A 144 -2.45 -8.54 4.05
C ALA A 144 -1.83 -9.53 5.05
N ALA A 145 -2.67 -10.35 5.68
CA ALA A 145 -2.27 -11.43 6.55
C ALA A 145 -2.77 -12.76 5.99
N GLY A 146 -1.86 -13.56 5.46
CA GLY A 146 -2.10 -14.94 5.02
C GLY A 146 -1.12 -15.88 5.74
N GLY A 147 -1.59 -16.55 6.79
CA GLY A 147 -0.81 -17.50 7.61
C GLY A 147 -1.45 -17.70 8.99
N PRO A 148 -1.18 -18.82 9.71
CA PRO A 148 -1.68 -19.01 11.06
C PRO A 148 -1.21 -17.82 11.92
N ARG A 149 -2.15 -17.19 12.65
CA ARG A 149 -1.92 -15.96 13.41
C ARG A 149 -0.59 -16.03 14.15
N SER A 150 0.35 -15.15 13.80
CA SER A 150 1.54 -14.93 14.62
C SER A 150 1.08 -14.54 16.03
N PRO A 151 1.58 -15.19 17.12
CA PRO A 151 1.23 -14.85 18.50
C PRO A 151 1.43 -13.36 18.83
N SER A 152 2.35 -12.69 18.12
CA SER A 152 2.66 -11.27 18.28
C SER A 152 1.59 -10.30 17.78
N THR A 153 0.57 -10.77 17.05
CA THR A 153 -0.55 -9.94 16.56
C THR A 153 -1.74 -9.88 17.52
N ARG A 154 -1.64 -10.54 18.70
CA ARG A 154 -2.74 -10.70 19.68
C ARG A 154 -3.13 -9.42 20.45
N GLY A 155 -2.64 -8.24 20.06
CA GLY A 155 -2.98 -6.96 20.68
C GLY A 155 -3.03 -5.76 19.75
N ALA A 156 -2.78 -5.94 18.44
CA ALA A 156 -2.96 -4.87 17.48
C ALA A 156 -4.44 -4.81 17.08
N PRO A 157 -5.08 -3.62 17.03
CA PRO A 157 -6.46 -3.51 16.57
C PRO A 157 -6.59 -4.15 15.19
N ALA A 158 -7.56 -5.07 15.07
CA ALA A 158 -7.83 -5.84 13.88
C ALA A 158 -8.23 -4.90 12.73
N THR A 159 -7.25 -4.54 11.90
CA THR A 159 -7.45 -4.06 10.52
C THR A 159 -6.89 -5.11 9.56
N ALA A 160 -7.07 -6.39 9.89
CA ALA A 160 -6.75 -7.51 9.02
C ALA A 160 -7.94 -7.77 8.08
N SER A 161 -8.09 -6.90 7.10
CA SER A 161 -8.95 -7.09 5.92
C SER A 161 -8.27 -6.33 4.80
N SER A 162 -8.09 -6.94 3.63
CA SER A 162 -7.56 -6.25 2.44
C SER A 162 -8.52 -5.21 1.85
N ALA A 163 -9.66 -4.98 2.52
CA ALA A 163 -10.63 -3.94 2.21
C ALA A 163 -10.98 -3.12 3.46
N PRO A 164 -11.22 -1.79 3.32
CA PRO A 164 -11.67 -0.93 4.40
C PRO A 164 -13.04 -1.38 4.93
N PRO A 165 -13.33 -1.23 6.24
CA PRO A 165 -14.66 -1.48 6.78
C PRO A 165 -15.67 -0.50 6.16
N ALA A 166 -16.88 -0.99 5.85
CA ALA A 166 -17.97 -0.13 5.39
C ALA A 166 -18.29 0.92 6.46
N ARG A 167 -18.27 2.22 6.11
CA ARG A 167 -18.64 3.29 7.04
C ARG A 167 -20.10 3.13 7.45
N ALA A 168 -20.37 3.15 8.75
CA ALA A 168 -21.74 3.28 9.27
C ALA A 168 -22.33 4.62 8.80
N ARG A 169 -23.52 4.58 8.19
CA ARG A 169 -24.27 5.79 7.83
C ARG A 169 -24.66 6.49 9.13
N SER A 170 -24.13 7.69 9.39
CA SER A 170 -24.71 8.53 10.45
C SER A 170 -26.06 9.02 9.97
N SER A 171 -27.14 8.44 10.49
CA SER A 171 -28.48 9.00 10.32
C SER A 171 -28.57 10.26 11.18
N THR A 172 -28.22 11.41 10.63
CA THR A 172 -28.74 12.67 11.15
C THR A 172 -30.25 12.67 10.95
N ARG A 173 -30.98 12.36 12.02
CA ARG A 173 -32.39 12.73 12.16
C ARG A 173 -32.44 14.26 12.14
N THR A 174 -32.95 14.84 11.06
CA THR A 174 -33.51 16.19 11.11
C THR A 174 -34.80 16.12 11.94
N SER A 175 -34.87 17.01 12.94
CA SER A 175 -36.11 17.37 13.62
C SER A 175 -36.92 18.32 12.76
#